data_AF-A0A285JZV0-F1
#
_entry.id   AF-A0A285JZV0-F1
#
_cell.length_a   1.000
_cell.length_b   1.000
_cell.length_c   1.000
_cell.angle_alpha   90.00
_cell.angle_beta   90.00
_cell.angle_gamma   90.00
#
_symmetry.space_group_name_H-M   'P 1'
#
loop_
_entity.id
_entity.type
_entity.pdbx_description
1 polymer ?
#
loop_
_entity_poly.entity_id
_entity_poly.type
_entity_poly.pdbx_seq_one_letter_code
_entity_poly.pdbx_strand_id
1 'polypeptide(L)'
;MRLYRRRLKRIFISILKAMTAIIILLTPIALYLSKFNNGLSINNQDWGAFGSYVGGIYAPLAAIISVFILVKTLHSMDSHNKAMQAHLNRDKELGNIKWLTDLLRSMLDKKYETGHNTFYSSLKSRLEHKLRHNYNPDSAIIKNEAMELMDANKELFINESIIFNDLFYRVTHIDDTNDGAISSMILIAKLSPEERFWLMQYAKAHEHRAAKDLRFWNSFEDLPASFSSLLKS
;
A
#
# COMPACT_ATOMS: atom_id res chain seq x y z
N MET A 1 29.45 23.32 -12.60
CA MET A 1 30.84 23.14 -12.09
C MET A 1 30.99 22.20 -10.87
N ARG A 2 30.19 22.32 -9.79
CA ARG A 2 30.32 21.46 -8.58
C ARG A 2 30.04 19.96 -8.80
N LEU A 3 29.10 19.61 -9.68
CA LEU A 3 28.77 18.21 -10.02
C LEU A 3 29.89 17.51 -10.81
N TYR A 4 30.57 18.24 -11.69
CA TYR A 4 31.71 17.74 -12.47
C TYR A 4 32.91 17.39 -11.57
N ARG A 5 33.25 18.27 -10.61
CA ARG A 5 34.32 18.02 -9.62
C ARG A 5 34.03 16.80 -8.72
N ARG A 6 32.76 16.53 -8.38
CA ARG A 6 32.35 15.34 -7.60
C ARG A 6 32.42 14.04 -8.41
N ARG A 7 32.18 14.07 -9.73
CA ARG A 7 32.37 12.91 -10.60
C ARG A 7 33.85 12.60 -10.80
N LEU A 8 34.68 13.62 -11.08
CA LEU A 8 36.14 13.43 -11.22
C LEU A 8 36.79 12.84 -9.96
N LYS A 9 36.42 13.34 -8.76
CA LYS A 9 36.94 12.78 -7.50
C LYS A 9 36.59 11.31 -7.31
N ARG A 10 35.38 10.89 -7.67
CA ARG A 10 34.96 9.48 -7.57
C ARG A 10 35.75 8.59 -8.53
N ILE A 11 35.93 9.02 -9.77
CA ILE A 11 36.73 8.29 -10.77
C ILE A 11 38.18 8.18 -10.31
N PHE A 12 38.78 9.28 -9.85
CA PHE A 12 40.15 9.29 -9.33
C PHE A 12 40.34 8.34 -8.14
N ILE A 13 39.41 8.35 -7.18
CA ILE A 13 39.45 7.42 -6.03
C ILE A 13 39.30 5.96 -6.48
N SER A 14 38.47 5.68 -7.48
CA SER A 14 38.32 4.32 -8.03
C SER A 14 39.60 3.86 -8.73
N ILE A 15 40.25 4.72 -9.51
CA ILE A 15 41.53 4.42 -10.17
C ILE A 15 42.62 4.16 -9.13
N LEU A 16 42.70 4.99 -8.09
CA LEU A 16 43.68 4.82 -7.02
C LEU A 16 43.52 3.48 -6.29
N LYS A 17 42.28 3.08 -5.98
CA LYS A 17 41.99 1.76 -5.39
C LYS A 17 42.41 0.61 -6.30
N ALA A 18 42.13 0.71 -7.60
CA ALA A 18 42.52 -0.31 -8.57
C ALA A 18 44.05 -0.44 -8.68
N MET A 19 44.77 0.68 -8.71
CA MET A 19 46.23 0.70 -8.71
C MET A 19 46.82 0.05 -7.46
N THR A 20 46.30 0.38 -6.27
CA THR A 20 46.75 -0.23 -5.01
C THR A 20 46.49 -1.75 -5.00
N ALA A 21 45.33 -2.20 -5.49
CA ALA A 21 45.01 -3.63 -5.58
C ALA A 21 45.96 -4.39 -6.52
N ILE A 22 46.31 -3.80 -7.67
CA ILE A 22 47.26 -4.38 -8.63
C ILE A 22 48.66 -4.49 -8.02
N ILE A 23 49.13 -3.46 -7.32
CA ILE A 23 50.43 -3.48 -6.65
C ILE A 23 50.49 -4.60 -5.60
N ILE A 24 49.44 -4.70 -4.76
CA ILE A 24 49.34 -5.76 -3.75
C ILE A 24 49.37 -7.13 -4.43
N LEU A 25 48.59 -7.33 -5.50
CA LEU A 25 48.48 -8.61 -6.22
C LEU A 25 49.82 -9.05 -6.85
N LEU A 26 50.58 -8.10 -7.40
CA LEU A 26 51.84 -8.37 -8.10
C LEU A 26 53.05 -8.50 -7.16
N THR A 27 52.93 -8.07 -5.90
CA THR A 27 54.05 -8.07 -4.93
C THR A 27 54.68 -9.46 -4.73
N PRO A 28 53.92 -10.55 -4.54
CA PRO A 28 54.52 -11.89 -4.37
C PRO A 28 55.19 -12.40 -5.65
N ILE A 29 54.65 -12.04 -6.82
CA ILE A 29 55.22 -12.42 -8.13
C ILE A 29 56.56 -11.70 -8.33
N ALA A 30 56.64 -10.42 -8.01
CA ALA A 30 57.87 -9.65 -8.08
C ALA A 30 58.95 -10.19 -7.12
N LEU A 31 58.57 -10.53 -5.88
CA LEU A 31 59.47 -11.13 -4.89
C LEU A 31 59.95 -12.53 -5.29
N TYR A 32 59.11 -13.32 -5.97
CA TYR A 32 59.50 -14.61 -6.53
C TYR A 32 60.54 -14.44 -7.64
N LEU A 33 60.27 -13.59 -8.64
CA LEU A 33 61.16 -13.37 -9.77
C LEU A 33 62.52 -12.79 -9.35
N SER A 34 62.56 -11.96 -8.30
CA SER A 34 63.82 -11.42 -7.77
C SER A 34 64.68 -12.48 -7.10
N LYS A 35 64.09 -13.58 -6.59
CA LYS A 35 64.83 -14.65 -5.89
C LYS A 35 65.33 -15.74 -6.83
N PHE A 36 64.69 -15.91 -7.99
CA PHE A 36 65.04 -16.92 -8.99
C PHE A 36 65.68 -16.32 -10.26
N ASN A 37 66.21 -15.10 -10.21
CA ASN A 37 66.90 -14.43 -11.33
C ASN A 37 66.08 -14.46 -12.65
N ASN A 38 64.79 -14.13 -12.58
CA ASN A 38 63.83 -14.20 -13.69
C ASN A 38 63.62 -15.59 -14.33
N GLY A 39 64.12 -16.67 -13.73
CA GLY A 39 63.81 -18.05 -14.10
C GLY A 39 62.60 -18.59 -13.36
N LEU A 40 61.93 -19.59 -13.94
CA LEU A 40 60.94 -20.40 -13.24
C LEU A 40 61.63 -21.58 -12.56
N SER A 41 61.25 -21.91 -11.33
CA SER A 41 61.80 -23.11 -10.69
C SER A 41 61.30 -24.37 -11.40
N ILE A 42 62.24 -25.30 -11.66
CA ILE A 42 62.00 -26.63 -12.22
C ILE A 42 61.60 -27.62 -11.11
N ASN A 43 61.79 -27.24 -9.84
CA ASN A 43 61.42 -28.07 -8.68
C ASN A 43 59.99 -27.77 -8.22
N ASN A 44 59.16 -28.81 -8.17
CA ASN A 44 57.77 -28.73 -7.69
C ASN A 44 57.66 -28.27 -6.22
N GLN A 45 58.68 -28.52 -5.39
CA GLN A 45 58.67 -28.07 -3.98
C GLN A 45 58.66 -26.54 -3.85
N ASP A 46 59.33 -25.82 -4.75
CA ASP A 46 59.40 -24.35 -4.72
C ASP A 46 58.03 -23.73 -5.04
N TRP A 47 57.26 -24.36 -5.93
CA TRP A 47 55.88 -23.97 -6.23
C TRP A 47 54.94 -24.20 -5.04
N GLY A 48 55.12 -25.31 -4.30
CA GLY A 48 54.37 -25.56 -3.08
C GLY A 48 54.66 -24.53 -1.97
N ALA A 49 55.93 -24.16 -1.80
CA ALA A 49 56.35 -23.13 -0.85
C ALA A 49 55.84 -21.73 -1.25
N PHE A 50 55.92 -21.38 -2.54
CA PHE A 50 55.38 -20.13 -3.07
C PHE A 50 53.86 -20.04 -2.90
N GLY A 51 53.13 -21.10 -3.26
CA GLY A 51 51.69 -21.19 -3.06
C GLY A 51 51.28 -21.04 -1.59
N SER A 52 52.08 -21.59 -0.67
CA SER A 52 51.86 -21.45 0.78
C SER A 52 52.10 -20.02 1.27
N TYR A 53 53.14 -19.34 0.78
CA TYR A 53 53.43 -17.92 1.09
C TYR A 53 52.32 -16.98 0.56
N VAL A 54 51.96 -17.15 -0.72
CA VAL A 54 50.89 -16.40 -1.39
C VAL A 54 49.55 -16.64 -0.69
N GLY A 55 49.22 -17.90 -0.42
CA GLY A 55 48.00 -18.28 0.31
C GLY A 55 47.99 -17.72 1.73
N GLY A 56 49.12 -17.75 2.43
CA GLY A 56 49.24 -17.20 3.79
C GLY A 56 49.02 -15.69 3.88
N ILE A 57 49.41 -14.93 2.85
CA ILE A 57 49.18 -13.47 2.79
C ILE A 57 47.76 -13.14 2.33
N TYR A 58 47.27 -13.81 1.28
CA TYR A 58 45.99 -13.46 0.68
C TYR A 58 44.79 -14.08 1.38
N ALA A 59 44.92 -15.23 2.06
CA ALA A 59 43.79 -15.84 2.74
C ALA A 59 43.22 -14.96 3.87
N PRO A 60 44.03 -14.34 4.76
CA PRO A 60 43.52 -13.40 5.75
C PRO A 60 42.89 -12.14 5.12
N LEU A 61 43.51 -11.60 4.06
CA LEU A 61 42.97 -10.44 3.34
C LEU A 61 41.62 -10.76 2.68
N ALA A 62 41.52 -11.92 2.03
CA ALA A 62 40.30 -12.42 1.44
C ALA A 62 39.22 -12.62 2.52
N ALA A 63 39.56 -13.19 3.68
CA ALA A 63 38.63 -13.35 4.79
C ALA A 63 38.07 -12.01 5.28
N ILE A 64 38.92 -10.99 5.46
CA ILE A 64 38.49 -9.63 5.86
C ILE A 64 37.57 -9.02 4.80
N ILE A 65 37.92 -9.15 3.51
CA ILE A 65 37.10 -8.66 2.40
C ILE A 65 35.75 -9.39 2.37
N SER A 66 35.73 -10.70 2.56
CA SER A 66 34.52 -11.51 2.61
C SER A 66 33.61 -11.06 3.75
N VAL A 67 34.14 -10.84 4.96
CA VAL A 67 33.36 -10.32 6.10
C VAL A 67 32.82 -8.92 5.78
N PHE A 68 33.64 -8.04 5.19
CA PHE A 68 33.19 -6.70 4.81
C PHE A 68 32.05 -6.72 3.80
N ILE A 69 32.17 -7.55 2.75
CA ILE A 69 31.13 -7.74 1.74
C ILE A 69 29.87 -8.30 2.40
N LEU A 70 30.01 -9.32 3.26
CA LEU A 70 28.88 -9.93 3.96
C LEU A 70 28.10 -8.90 4.79
N VAL A 71 28.79 -8.09 5.58
CA VAL A 71 28.16 -7.01 6.39
C VAL A 71 27.44 -6.00 5.48
N LYS A 72 28.06 -5.60 4.38
CA LYS A 72 27.44 -4.70 3.40
C LYS A 72 26.17 -5.31 2.79
N THR A 73 26.23 -6.57 2.40
CA THR A 73 25.09 -7.31 1.85
C THR A 73 23.96 -7.41 2.87
N LEU A 74 24.26 -7.77 4.12
CA LEU A 74 23.27 -7.87 5.20
C LEU A 74 22.56 -6.54 5.45
N HIS A 75 23.29 -5.43 5.53
CA HIS A 75 22.67 -4.11 5.71
C HIS A 75 21.80 -3.70 4.50
N SER A 76 22.25 -4.00 3.28
CA SER A 76 21.46 -3.74 2.08
C SER A 76 20.19 -4.58 2.09
N MET A 77 20.30 -5.86 2.45
CA MET A 77 19.18 -6.81 2.49
C MET A 77 18.17 -6.43 3.57
N ASP A 78 18.60 -6.00 4.75
CA ASP A 78 17.71 -5.50 5.80
C ASP A 78 16.89 -4.29 5.34
N SER A 79 17.55 -3.34 4.65
CA SER A 79 16.89 -2.16 4.10
C SER A 79 15.85 -2.53 3.03
N HIS A 80 16.19 -3.47 2.13
CA HIS A 80 15.25 -3.99 1.13
C HIS A 80 14.09 -4.74 1.77
N ASN A 81 14.36 -5.57 2.78
CA ASN A 81 13.34 -6.33 3.49
C ASN A 81 12.33 -5.39 4.17
N LYS A 82 12.80 -4.33 4.84
CA LYS A 82 11.91 -3.33 5.47
C LYS A 82 11.02 -2.63 4.45
N ALA A 83 11.58 -2.19 3.33
CA ALA A 83 10.80 -1.59 2.26
C ALA A 83 9.78 -2.58 1.69
N MET A 84 10.19 -3.83 1.43
CA MET A 84 9.32 -4.88 0.94
C MET A 84 8.17 -5.19 1.90
N GLN A 85 8.43 -5.29 3.20
CA GLN A 85 7.39 -5.48 4.23
C GLN A 85 6.38 -4.32 4.24
N ALA A 86 6.85 -3.07 4.11
CA ALA A 86 5.97 -1.91 4.01
C ALA A 86 5.11 -1.93 2.72
N HIS A 87 5.65 -2.43 1.60
CA HIS A 87 4.86 -2.66 0.38
C HIS A 87 3.81 -3.75 0.57
N LEU A 88 4.18 -4.90 1.15
CA LEU A 88 3.26 -6.01 1.40
C LEU A 88 2.12 -5.63 2.35
N ASN A 89 2.43 -4.86 3.40
CA ASN A 89 1.40 -4.40 4.33
C ASN A 89 0.38 -3.49 3.64
N ARG A 90 0.84 -2.57 2.77
CA ARG A 90 -0.05 -1.71 1.97
C ARG A 90 -0.92 -2.53 1.00
N ASP A 91 -0.32 -3.47 0.27
CA ASP A 91 -1.06 -4.35 -0.63
C ASP A 91 -2.11 -5.19 0.11
N LYS A 92 -1.78 -5.64 1.33
CA LYS A 92 -2.71 -6.36 2.20
C LYS A 92 -3.85 -5.47 2.68
N GLU A 93 -3.59 -4.22 3.06
CA GLU A 93 -4.64 -3.27 3.46
C GLU A 93 -5.60 -2.96 2.32
N LEU A 94 -5.08 -2.66 1.12
CA LEU A 94 -5.89 -2.48 -0.08
C LEU A 94 -6.66 -3.76 -0.44
N GLY A 95 -6.03 -4.93 -0.26
CA GLY A 95 -6.66 -6.23 -0.44
C GLY A 95 -7.84 -6.46 0.52
N ASN A 96 -7.68 -6.10 1.79
CA ASN A 96 -8.75 -6.18 2.79
C ASN A 96 -9.92 -5.26 2.45
N ILE A 97 -9.65 -4.04 1.98
CA ILE A 97 -10.69 -3.09 1.55
C ILE A 97 -11.46 -3.64 0.37
N LYS A 98 -10.76 -4.19 -0.64
CA LYS A 98 -11.40 -4.85 -1.79
C LYS A 98 -12.29 -6.00 -1.33
N TRP A 99 -11.76 -6.89 -0.49
CA TRP A 99 -12.49 -8.04 0.03
C TRP A 99 -13.72 -7.62 0.85
N LEU A 100 -13.60 -6.65 1.76
CA LEU A 100 -14.72 -6.12 2.54
C LEU A 100 -15.78 -5.46 1.64
N THR A 101 -15.34 -4.76 0.60
CA THR A 101 -16.26 -4.15 -0.38
C THR A 101 -17.01 -5.22 -1.17
N ASP A 102 -16.32 -6.27 -1.61
CA ASP A 102 -16.93 -7.40 -2.31
C ASP A 102 -17.88 -8.20 -1.40
N LEU A 103 -17.51 -8.38 -0.13
CA LEU A 103 -18.37 -8.97 0.88
C LEU A 103 -19.64 -8.14 1.08
N LEU A 104 -19.50 -6.82 1.30
CA LEU A 104 -20.64 -5.91 1.44
C LEU A 104 -21.56 -5.99 0.22
N ARG A 105 -20.98 -5.94 -0.98
CA ARG A 105 -21.73 -6.08 -2.23
C ARG A 105 -22.49 -7.40 -2.28
N SER A 106 -21.84 -8.51 -1.94
CA SER A 106 -22.48 -9.83 -1.94
C SER A 106 -23.61 -9.95 -0.91
N MET A 107 -23.50 -9.31 0.25
CA MET A 107 -24.56 -9.28 1.26
C MET A 107 -25.78 -8.52 0.75
N LEU A 108 -25.56 -7.36 0.12
CA LEU A 108 -26.61 -6.58 -0.50
C LEU A 108 -27.26 -7.40 -1.63
N ASP A 109 -26.47 -7.96 -2.55
CA ASP A 109 -27.01 -8.71 -3.68
C ASP A 109 -27.81 -9.96 -3.23
N LYS A 110 -27.29 -10.73 -2.26
CA LYS A 110 -27.94 -11.94 -1.74
C LYS A 110 -29.25 -11.65 -1.01
N LYS A 111 -29.30 -10.57 -0.23
CA LYS A 111 -30.50 -10.19 0.54
C LYS A 111 -31.64 -9.72 -0.37
N TYR A 112 -31.32 -9.29 -1.59
CA TYR A 112 -32.26 -8.69 -2.54
C TYR A 112 -32.34 -9.45 -3.88
N GLU A 113 -32.06 -10.77 -3.88
CA GLU A 113 -31.99 -11.65 -5.08
C GLU A 113 -33.23 -11.59 -6.00
N THR A 114 -34.41 -11.23 -5.48
CA THR A 114 -35.65 -11.09 -6.28
C THR A 114 -35.93 -9.67 -6.81
N GLY A 115 -34.99 -8.74 -6.63
CA GLY A 115 -35.03 -7.43 -7.27
C GLY A 115 -34.31 -6.37 -6.44
N HIS A 116 -33.01 -6.22 -6.65
CA HIS A 116 -32.23 -5.11 -6.08
C HIS A 116 -32.93 -3.75 -6.29
N ASN A 117 -33.49 -3.54 -7.48
CA ASN A 117 -34.27 -2.33 -7.80
C ASN A 117 -35.64 -2.26 -7.12
N THR A 118 -36.27 -3.40 -6.77
CA THR A 118 -37.59 -3.41 -6.10
C THR A 118 -37.48 -3.09 -4.61
N PHE A 119 -36.39 -3.49 -3.96
CA PHE A 119 -36.13 -3.14 -2.57
C PHE A 119 -35.91 -1.62 -2.40
N TYR A 120 -34.96 -1.05 -3.14
CA TYR A 120 -34.67 0.38 -3.04
C TYR A 120 -35.83 1.25 -3.54
N SER A 121 -36.59 0.79 -4.54
CA SER A 121 -37.82 1.49 -4.94
C SER A 121 -38.90 1.44 -3.86
N SER A 122 -39.03 0.33 -3.12
CA SER A 122 -39.94 0.25 -1.96
C SER A 122 -39.55 1.25 -0.87
N LEU A 123 -38.26 1.35 -0.54
CA LEU A 123 -37.76 2.35 0.41
C LEU A 123 -38.03 3.78 -0.09
N LYS A 124 -37.80 4.04 -1.38
CA LYS A 124 -38.13 5.31 -2.01
C LYS A 124 -39.62 5.64 -1.89
N SER A 125 -40.51 4.71 -2.22
CA SER A 125 -41.96 4.94 -2.12
C SER A 125 -42.44 5.17 -0.68
N ARG A 126 -41.82 4.52 0.31
CA ARG A 126 -42.09 4.78 1.73
C ARG A 126 -41.62 6.18 2.15
N LEU A 127 -40.45 6.62 1.67
CA LEU A 127 -39.95 7.97 1.89
C LEU A 127 -40.84 9.02 1.22
N GLU A 128 -41.24 8.79 -0.02
CA GLU A 128 -42.20 9.63 -0.75
C GLU A 128 -43.50 9.79 0.03
N HIS A 129 -44.00 8.70 0.64
CA HIS A 129 -45.19 8.74 1.47
C HIS A 129 -45.01 9.63 2.72
N LYS A 130 -43.88 9.52 3.42
CA LYS A 130 -43.57 10.41 4.56
C LYS A 130 -43.51 11.88 4.12
N LEU A 131 -42.89 12.14 2.97
CA LEU A 131 -42.70 13.50 2.45
C LEU A 131 -43.98 14.16 1.90
N ARG A 132 -45.11 13.44 1.78
CA ARG A 132 -46.38 14.01 1.21
C ARG A 132 -46.88 15.25 1.94
N HIS A 133 -46.56 15.38 3.24
CA HIS A 133 -46.98 16.51 4.06
C HIS A 133 -46.01 17.70 4.01
N ASN A 134 -44.82 17.52 3.41
CA ASN A 134 -43.83 18.58 3.23
C ASN A 134 -44.05 19.24 1.87
N TYR A 135 -44.43 20.52 1.88
CA TYR A 135 -44.82 21.24 0.66
C TYR A 135 -43.64 21.49 -0.30
N ASN A 136 -42.41 21.58 0.24
CA ASN A 136 -41.18 21.78 -0.53
C ASN A 136 -39.94 21.18 0.18
N PRO A 137 -39.73 19.86 0.15
CA PRO A 137 -38.63 19.26 0.89
C PRO A 137 -37.29 19.51 0.19
N ASP A 138 -36.36 20.13 0.91
CA ASP A 138 -34.97 20.26 0.47
C ASP A 138 -34.16 18.98 0.74
N SER A 139 -32.90 18.96 0.32
CA SER A 139 -32.00 17.81 0.51
C SER A 139 -31.83 17.41 1.98
N ALA A 140 -31.84 18.38 2.92
CA ALA A 140 -31.69 18.11 4.34
C ALA A 140 -32.95 17.43 4.91
N ILE A 141 -34.13 17.91 4.54
CA ILE A 141 -35.42 17.32 4.90
C ILE A 141 -35.51 15.87 4.39
N ILE A 142 -35.15 15.63 3.12
CA ILE A 142 -35.17 14.28 2.55
C ILE A 142 -34.24 13.34 3.31
N LYS A 143 -33.02 13.78 3.65
CA LYS A 143 -32.06 12.99 4.43
C LYS A 143 -32.56 12.68 5.83
N ASN A 144 -33.14 13.67 6.53
CA ASN A 144 -33.68 13.48 7.88
C ASN A 144 -34.84 12.47 7.88
N GLU A 145 -35.78 12.59 6.94
CA GLU A 145 -36.91 11.65 6.82
C GLU A 145 -36.46 10.24 6.46
N ALA A 146 -35.43 10.12 5.61
CA ALA A 146 -34.80 8.85 5.29
C ALA A 146 -34.09 8.24 6.51
N MET A 147 -33.42 9.06 7.32
CA MET A 147 -32.79 8.63 8.56
C MET A 147 -33.81 8.13 9.57
N GLU A 148 -34.93 8.85 9.77
CA GLU A 148 -36.03 8.37 10.62
C GLU A 148 -36.64 7.06 10.12
N LEU A 149 -36.78 6.91 8.80
CA LEU A 149 -37.25 5.67 8.20
C LEU A 149 -36.29 4.52 8.53
N MET A 150 -34.99 4.76 8.50
CA MET A 150 -33.98 3.77 8.91
C MET A 150 -34.02 3.49 10.41
N ASP A 151 -34.27 4.49 11.25
CA ASP A 151 -34.41 4.29 12.70
C ASP A 151 -35.59 3.37 13.03
N ALA A 152 -36.72 3.58 12.36
CA ALA A 152 -37.91 2.75 12.51
C ALA A 152 -37.76 1.32 11.96
N ASN A 153 -36.72 1.03 11.16
CA ASN A 153 -36.53 -0.26 10.49
C ASN A 153 -35.11 -0.84 10.75
N LYS A 154 -34.80 -1.09 12.02
CA LYS A 154 -33.47 -1.52 12.51
C LYS A 154 -32.93 -2.79 11.85
N GLU A 155 -33.78 -3.70 11.40
CA GLU A 155 -33.35 -4.99 10.85
C GLU A 155 -32.86 -4.92 9.40
N LEU A 156 -33.10 -3.80 8.70
CA LEU A 156 -32.88 -3.72 7.24
C LEU A 156 -31.42 -3.82 6.82
N PHE A 157 -30.49 -3.25 7.59
CA PHE A 157 -29.07 -3.20 7.22
C PHE A 157 -28.13 -3.59 8.36
N ILE A 158 -28.61 -4.31 9.38
CA ILE A 158 -27.82 -4.55 10.61
C ILE A 158 -26.46 -5.22 10.35
N ASN A 159 -26.38 -6.16 9.41
CA ASN A 159 -25.14 -6.87 9.11
C ASN A 159 -24.27 -6.06 8.13
N GLU A 160 -24.91 -5.44 7.15
CA GLU A 160 -24.29 -4.62 6.12
C GLU A 160 -23.66 -3.37 6.73
N SER A 161 -24.30 -2.78 7.75
CA SER A 161 -23.82 -1.58 8.43
C SER A 161 -22.55 -1.83 9.24
N ILE A 162 -22.37 -3.04 9.79
CA ILE A 162 -21.14 -3.43 10.50
C ILE A 162 -19.95 -3.39 9.53
N ILE A 163 -20.09 -4.05 8.38
CA ILE A 163 -19.04 -4.09 7.36
C ILE A 163 -18.82 -2.70 6.76
N PHE A 164 -19.91 -2.00 6.45
CA PHE A 164 -19.85 -0.64 5.92
C PHE A 164 -19.12 0.32 6.86
N ASN A 165 -19.36 0.23 8.17
CA ASN A 165 -18.71 1.08 9.16
C ASN A 165 -17.20 0.78 9.31
N ASP A 166 -16.80 -0.49 9.34
CA ASP A 166 -15.37 -0.86 9.37
C ASP A 166 -14.65 -0.43 8.09
N LEU A 167 -15.28 -0.65 6.93
CA LEU A 167 -14.76 -0.23 5.64
C LEU A 167 -14.60 1.29 5.57
N PHE A 168 -15.61 2.04 6.02
CA PHE A 168 -15.58 3.50 6.02
C PHE A 168 -14.46 4.03 6.93
N TYR A 169 -14.32 3.48 8.14
CA TYR A 169 -13.23 3.84 9.06
C TYR A 169 -11.86 3.60 8.43
N ARG A 170 -11.65 2.45 7.79
CA ARG A 170 -10.38 2.15 7.11
C ARG A 170 -10.10 3.15 6.01
N VAL A 171 -11.07 3.43 5.15
CA VAL A 171 -10.90 4.34 4.00
C VAL A 171 -10.56 5.77 4.46
N THR A 172 -11.17 6.24 5.54
CA THR A 172 -10.94 7.61 6.07
C THR A 172 -9.67 7.75 6.91
N HIS A 173 -9.10 6.65 7.40
CA HIS A 173 -7.91 6.64 8.27
C HIS A 173 -6.66 6.08 7.59
N ILE A 174 -6.65 5.99 6.25
CA ILE A 174 -5.41 5.72 5.51
C ILE A 174 -4.55 6.98 5.48
N ASP A 175 -3.35 6.88 6.04
CA ASP A 175 -2.38 7.99 6.10
C ASP A 175 -1.89 8.42 4.70
N ASP A 176 -1.80 7.48 3.76
CA ASP A 176 -1.35 7.73 2.39
C ASP A 176 -2.50 8.26 1.52
N THR A 177 -2.38 9.50 1.05
CA THR A 177 -3.41 10.20 0.26
C THR A 177 -3.79 9.44 -1.01
N ASN A 178 -2.85 8.74 -1.66
CA ASN A 178 -3.11 8.01 -2.89
C ASN A 178 -3.90 6.72 -2.59
N ASP A 179 -3.50 5.98 -1.56
CA ASP A 179 -4.19 4.75 -1.15
C ASP A 179 -5.62 5.05 -0.63
N GLY A 180 -5.81 6.18 0.08
CA GLY A 180 -7.12 6.67 0.50
C GLY A 180 -8.03 7.01 -0.69
N ALA A 181 -7.49 7.69 -1.71
CA ALA A 181 -8.22 8.01 -2.94
C ALA A 181 -8.61 6.75 -3.73
N ILE A 182 -7.70 5.78 -3.88
CA ILE A 182 -7.97 4.50 -4.55
C ILE A 182 -9.06 3.72 -3.81
N SER A 183 -8.96 3.64 -2.48
CA SER A 183 -9.93 2.95 -1.63
C SER A 183 -11.32 3.59 -1.75
N SER A 184 -11.35 4.92 -1.83
CA SER A 184 -12.57 5.69 -2.07
C SER A 184 -13.19 5.38 -3.44
N MET A 185 -12.37 5.33 -4.50
CA MET A 185 -12.81 4.99 -5.86
C MET A 185 -13.37 3.57 -5.94
N ILE A 186 -12.74 2.59 -5.29
CA ILE A 186 -13.23 1.20 -5.25
C ILE A 186 -14.65 1.13 -4.71
N LEU A 187 -14.90 1.86 -3.62
CA LEU A 187 -16.20 1.95 -2.98
C LEU A 187 -17.27 2.58 -3.88
N ILE A 188 -16.96 3.73 -4.48
CA ILE A 188 -17.87 4.42 -5.41
C ILE A 188 -18.15 3.57 -6.65
N ALA A 189 -17.16 2.85 -7.16
CA ALA A 189 -17.31 2.01 -8.35
C ALA A 189 -18.17 0.76 -8.11
N LYS A 190 -18.16 0.22 -6.88
CA LYS A 190 -18.87 -1.03 -6.54
C LYS A 190 -20.24 -0.82 -5.91
N LEU A 191 -20.49 0.33 -5.28
CA LEU A 191 -21.77 0.67 -4.68
C LEU A 191 -22.48 1.75 -5.50
N SER A 192 -23.70 1.43 -5.94
CA SER A 192 -24.60 2.38 -6.58
C SER A 192 -24.89 3.59 -5.67
N PRO A 193 -25.26 4.75 -6.24
CA PRO A 193 -25.68 5.91 -5.45
C PRO A 193 -26.78 5.57 -4.43
N GLU A 194 -27.75 4.74 -4.79
CA GLU A 194 -28.85 4.30 -3.93
C GLU A 194 -28.35 3.50 -2.73
N GLU A 195 -27.49 2.51 -2.95
CA GLU A 195 -26.89 1.71 -1.88
C GLU A 195 -26.11 2.59 -0.91
N ARG A 196 -25.26 3.48 -1.45
CA ARG A 196 -24.46 4.41 -0.64
C ARG A 196 -25.34 5.32 0.20
N PHE A 197 -26.39 5.89 -0.39
CA PHE A 197 -27.32 6.76 0.31
C PHE A 197 -28.02 6.05 1.46
N TRP A 198 -28.64 4.88 1.22
CA TRP A 198 -29.42 4.19 2.25
C TRP A 198 -28.56 3.59 3.36
N LEU A 199 -27.41 2.99 3.02
CA LEU A 199 -26.44 2.54 4.02
C LEU A 199 -25.96 3.70 4.89
N MET A 200 -25.78 4.88 4.29
CA MET A 200 -25.37 6.06 5.02
C MET A 200 -26.47 6.58 5.96
N GLN A 201 -27.72 6.68 5.49
CA GLN A 201 -28.83 7.11 6.37
C GLN A 201 -29.04 6.12 7.52
N TYR A 202 -28.85 4.82 7.26
CA TYR A 202 -28.90 3.80 8.30
C TYR A 202 -27.76 3.97 9.31
N ALA A 203 -26.51 4.18 8.85
CA ALA A 203 -25.36 4.40 9.71
C ALA A 203 -25.50 5.67 10.57
N LYS A 204 -26.14 6.71 10.05
CA LYS A 204 -26.47 7.94 10.80
C LYS A 204 -27.56 7.71 11.85
N ALA A 205 -28.61 6.96 11.50
CA ALA A 205 -29.74 6.67 12.40
C ALA A 205 -29.32 5.87 13.64
N HIS A 206 -28.42 4.90 13.48
CA HIS A 206 -28.07 3.91 14.53
C HIS A 206 -26.74 4.16 15.23
N GLU A 207 -26.21 5.39 15.12
CA GLU A 207 -24.89 5.80 15.59
C GLU A 207 -23.77 4.82 15.23
N HIS A 208 -23.20 5.04 14.05
CA HIS A 208 -21.96 4.41 13.62
C HIS A 208 -20.86 5.45 13.43
N ARG A 209 -19.61 5.08 13.76
CA ARG A 209 -18.39 5.90 13.64
C ARG A 209 -18.30 6.63 12.28
N ALA A 210 -18.77 5.97 11.22
CA ALA A 210 -18.88 6.52 9.87
C ALA A 210 -19.59 7.88 9.75
N ALA A 211 -20.63 8.13 10.56
CA ALA A 211 -21.35 9.40 10.56
C ALA A 211 -20.50 10.59 11.03
N LYS A 212 -19.49 10.37 11.87
CA LYS A 212 -18.61 11.41 12.43
C LYS A 212 -17.46 11.76 11.48
N ASP A 213 -16.96 10.77 10.76
CA ASP A 213 -15.80 10.89 9.85
C ASP A 213 -16.20 11.38 8.43
N LEU A 214 -17.50 11.55 8.19
CA LEU A 214 -18.13 11.95 6.94
C LEU A 214 -17.75 13.34 6.41
N ARG A 215 -17.15 14.20 7.25
CA ARG A 215 -16.75 15.56 6.85
C ARG A 215 -15.76 15.59 5.69
N PHE A 216 -15.09 14.47 5.41
CA PHE A 216 -14.02 14.39 4.43
C PHE A 216 -14.47 13.79 3.08
N TRP A 217 -15.72 13.33 2.94
CA TRP A 217 -16.17 12.64 1.72
C TRP A 217 -17.58 13.02 1.25
N ASN A 218 -17.72 14.26 0.78
CA ASN A 218 -19.01 14.84 0.39
C ASN A 218 -19.76 14.05 -0.71
N SER A 219 -19.05 13.44 -1.67
CA SER A 219 -19.67 12.73 -2.80
C SER A 219 -20.32 11.39 -2.45
N PHE A 220 -20.08 10.88 -1.24
CA PHE A 220 -20.72 9.67 -0.75
C PHE A 220 -22.13 9.95 -0.22
N GLU A 221 -22.40 11.18 0.21
CA GLU A 221 -23.68 11.61 0.77
C GLU A 221 -24.58 12.36 -0.24
N ASP A 222 -24.18 12.37 -1.51
CA ASP A 222 -24.95 13.00 -2.56
C ASP A 222 -26.31 12.33 -2.68
N LEU A 223 -27.34 13.14 -2.83
CA LEU A 223 -28.69 12.65 -3.03
C LEU A 223 -28.73 11.91 -4.39
N PRO A 224 -29.13 10.64 -4.45
CA PRO A 224 -29.19 9.92 -5.71
C PRO A 224 -30.11 10.62 -6.71
N ALA A 225 -29.75 10.57 -8.00
CA ALA A 225 -30.52 11.22 -9.06
C ALA A 225 -31.98 10.75 -9.11
N SER A 226 -32.24 9.52 -8.67
CA SER A 226 -33.58 8.96 -8.53
C SER A 226 -34.49 9.74 -7.55
N PHE A 227 -33.94 10.52 -6.62
CA PHE A 227 -34.69 11.39 -5.70
C PHE A 227 -34.83 12.83 -6.18
N SER A 228 -34.26 13.19 -7.34
CA SER A 228 -34.38 14.55 -7.90
C SER A 228 -35.84 14.99 -8.08
N SER A 229 -36.75 14.06 -8.38
CA SER A 229 -38.19 14.31 -8.47
C SER A 229 -38.85 14.69 -7.14
N LEU A 230 -38.18 14.45 -6.01
CA LEU A 230 -38.68 14.80 -4.67
C LEU A 230 -38.28 16.20 -4.26
N LEU A 231 -37.18 16.71 -4.81
CA LEU A 231 -36.81 18.12 -4.68
C LEU A 231 -37.83 18.92 -5.47
N LYS A 232 -38.75 19.57 -4.77
CA LYS A 232 -39.54 20.64 -5.38
C LYS A 232 -38.70 21.93 -5.27
N SER A 233 -38.85 22.81 -6.27
CA SER A 233 -38.22 24.14 -6.26
C SER A 233 -39.14 25.12 -5.55
#